data_AF-A0A385MXT0-F1
#
_entry.id   AF-A0A385MXT0-F1
#
_cell.length_a   1.000
_cell.length_b   1.000
_cell.length_c   1.000
_cell.angle_alpha   90.00
_cell.angle_beta   90.00
_cell.angle_gamma   90.00
#
_symmetry.space_group_name_H-M   'P 1'
#
loop_
_entity.id
_entity.type
_entity.pdbx_description
1 polymer ?
#
loop_
_entity_poly.entity_id
_entity_poly.type
_entity_poly.pdbx_seq_one_letter_code
_entity_poly.pdbx_strand_id
1 'polypeptide(L)'
;MILRILLVTALFVPSVHSQTIYKVVKEDGTVLYTDVPQDGAETLEFEANTSNVADSPDIKATQQTQSRDTQPDYKVSITSPEPEATIRNNNGQFSITAATTPAFRGRYRLTFDGQPTRINSSGKFNLTGINRGAHTYHIDIIDNKGKTLASSPQQTLYLHQASVFINNN
;
A
#
# COMPACT_ATOMS: atom_id res chain seq x y z
N MET A 1 -21.05 -34.71 -51.10
CA MET A 1 -21.50 -33.32 -50.87
C MET A 1 -21.81 -33.14 -49.40
N ILE A 2 -20.84 -32.71 -48.57
CA ILE A 2 -21.07 -32.09 -47.26
C ILE A 2 -19.94 -31.05 -47.06
N LEU A 3 -20.37 -29.92 -46.51
CA LEU A 3 -19.87 -28.55 -46.57
C LEU A 3 -18.60 -28.31 -45.71
N ARG A 4 -17.59 -27.65 -46.30
CA ARG A 4 -16.39 -27.16 -45.60
C ARG A 4 -16.73 -25.86 -44.87
N ILE A 5 -16.66 -25.84 -43.54
CA ILE A 5 -16.82 -24.63 -42.72
C ILE A 5 -15.44 -24.01 -42.52
N LEU A 6 -15.22 -22.86 -43.14
CA LEU A 6 -14.02 -22.03 -43.02
C LEU A 6 -14.19 -21.11 -41.80
N LEU A 7 -13.49 -21.39 -40.70
CA LEU A 7 -13.48 -20.54 -39.50
C LEU A 7 -12.43 -19.43 -39.71
N VAL A 8 -12.88 -18.21 -39.98
CA VAL A 8 -12.02 -17.01 -40.05
C VAL A 8 -11.78 -16.52 -38.63
N THR A 9 -10.57 -16.72 -38.12
CA THR A 9 -10.09 -16.13 -36.85
C THR A 9 -9.68 -14.68 -37.09
N ALA A 10 -10.52 -13.73 -36.67
CA ALA A 10 -10.19 -12.31 -36.65
C ALA A 10 -9.24 -12.01 -35.48
N LEU A 11 -8.05 -11.54 -35.81
CA LEU A 11 -7.00 -11.12 -34.88
C LEU A 11 -7.35 -9.73 -34.31
N PHE A 12 -7.74 -9.66 -33.04
CA PHE A 12 -8.01 -8.40 -32.35
C PHE A 12 -6.69 -7.83 -31.81
N VAL A 13 -6.25 -6.69 -32.34
CA VAL A 13 -5.04 -5.98 -31.87
C VAL A 13 -5.49 -4.86 -30.93
N PRO A 14 -5.00 -4.78 -29.67
CA PRO A 14 -5.32 -3.66 -28.81
C PRO A 14 -4.49 -2.42 -29.20
N SER A 15 -5.17 -1.31 -29.53
CA SER A 15 -4.55 -0.02 -29.78
C SER A 15 -4.12 0.63 -28.45
N VAL A 16 -2.82 0.88 -28.30
CA VAL A 16 -2.26 1.65 -27.18
C VAL A 16 -2.61 3.13 -27.39
N HIS A 17 -3.50 3.68 -26.57
CA HIS A 17 -3.74 5.13 -26.53
C HIS A 17 -2.66 5.80 -25.67
N SER A 18 -1.86 6.65 -26.30
CA SER A 18 -0.91 7.55 -25.62
C SER A 18 -1.71 8.73 -25.05
N GLN A 19 -1.78 8.87 -23.72
CA GLN A 19 -2.45 10.00 -23.09
C GLN A 19 -1.50 11.20 -23.05
N THR A 20 -1.82 12.24 -23.80
CA THR A 20 -1.06 13.48 -23.88
C THR A 20 -1.46 14.40 -22.72
N ILE A 21 -0.51 14.70 -21.83
CA ILE A 21 -0.71 15.58 -20.67
C ILE A 21 -0.21 16.99 -21.03
N TYR A 22 -1.04 18.01 -20.83
CA TYR A 22 -0.70 19.40 -21.14
C TYR A 22 -0.27 20.15 -19.88
N LYS A 23 0.83 20.92 -19.98
CA LYS A 23 1.36 21.76 -18.91
C LYS A 23 1.01 23.22 -19.17
N VAL A 24 0.27 23.85 -18.26
CA VAL A 24 -0.03 25.29 -18.31
C VAL A 24 0.71 25.98 -17.16
N VAL A 25 1.51 26.99 -17.49
CA VAL A 25 2.14 27.87 -16.50
C VAL A 25 1.26 29.10 -16.34
N LYS A 26 0.74 29.30 -15.13
CA LYS A 26 -0.10 30.47 -14.83
C LYS A 26 0.76 31.69 -14.52
N GLU A 27 0.17 32.88 -14.62
CA GLU A 27 0.82 34.17 -14.35
C GLU A 27 1.35 34.30 -12.91
N ASP A 28 0.86 33.48 -11.97
CA ASP A 28 1.32 33.39 -10.59
C ASP A 28 2.51 32.42 -10.38
N GLY A 29 3.03 31.82 -11.46
CA GLY A 29 4.14 30.87 -11.43
C GLY A 29 3.76 29.44 -11.04
N THR A 30 2.48 29.16 -10.78
CA THR A 30 2.01 27.82 -10.45
C THR A 30 1.78 27.00 -11.72
N VAL A 31 2.25 25.74 -11.70
CA VAL A 31 2.09 24.82 -12.83
C VAL A 31 0.86 23.95 -12.63
N LEU A 32 -0.05 23.97 -13.60
CA LEU A 32 -1.23 23.10 -13.65
C LEU A 32 -1.10 22.11 -14.81
N TYR A 33 -1.30 20.83 -14.51
CA TYR A 33 -1.37 19.76 -15.52
C TYR A 33 -2.83 19.40 -15.74
N THR A 34 -3.29 19.39 -17.00
CA THR A 34 -4.68 19.11 -17.37
C THR A 34 -4.75 18.22 -18.61
N ASP A 35 -5.74 17.31 -18.62
CA ASP A 35 -6.04 16.41 -19.73
C ASP A 35 -7.17 16.97 -20.63
N VAL A 36 -7.53 18.25 -20.47
CA VAL A 36 -8.56 18.93 -21.25
C VAL A 36 -7.93 20.08 -22.07
N PRO A 37 -8.08 20.10 -23.41
CA PRO A 37 -7.58 21.18 -24.24
C PRO A 37 -8.39 22.47 -24.00
N GLN A 38 -7.71 23.61 -23.98
CA GLN A 38 -8.32 24.94 -23.77
C GLN A 38 -8.06 25.84 -25.00
N ASP A 39 -9.01 26.72 -25.29
CA ASP A 39 -9.03 27.58 -26.47
C ASP A 39 -7.82 28.54 -26.52
N GLY A 40 -7.18 28.66 -27.69
CA GLY A 40 -5.99 29.49 -27.93
C GLY A 40 -4.66 28.73 -28.13
N ALA A 41 -4.71 27.41 -28.35
CA ALA A 41 -3.52 26.60 -28.60
C ALA A 41 -2.97 26.82 -30.02
N GLU A 42 -1.79 27.43 -30.13
CA GLU A 42 -1.02 27.49 -31.37
C GLU A 42 -0.20 26.21 -31.57
N THR A 43 -0.39 25.59 -32.73
CA THR A 43 0.43 24.49 -33.25
C THR A 43 1.85 24.94 -33.54
N LEU A 44 2.84 24.33 -32.88
CA LEU A 44 4.25 24.51 -33.21
C LEU A 44 4.76 23.32 -34.02
N GLU A 45 4.98 23.56 -35.31
CA GLU A 45 5.72 22.67 -36.21
C GLU A 45 7.23 22.88 -35.95
N PHE A 46 7.94 21.81 -35.62
CA PHE A 46 9.37 21.88 -35.30
C PHE A 46 10.19 21.96 -36.58
N GLU A 47 10.59 23.17 -36.97
CA GLU A 47 11.73 23.34 -37.87
C GLU A 47 13.05 23.24 -37.08
N ALA A 48 13.91 22.33 -37.53
CA ALA A 48 15.23 22.12 -37.00
C ALA A 48 16.14 23.33 -37.30
N ASN A 49 16.88 23.76 -36.28
CA ASN A 49 17.98 24.73 -36.28
C ASN A 49 17.61 26.21 -36.09
N THR A 50 17.54 26.65 -34.83
CA THR A 50 18.05 27.97 -34.44
C THR A 50 18.70 27.87 -33.06
N SER A 51 20.02 28.08 -33.03
CA SER A 51 20.79 28.24 -31.80
C SER A 51 20.55 29.64 -31.24
N ASN A 52 19.97 29.74 -30.05
CA ASN A 52 19.93 30.98 -29.27
C ASN A 52 20.77 30.76 -28.01
N VAL A 53 21.96 31.34 -28.00
CA VAL A 53 22.76 31.49 -26.78
C VAL A 53 22.19 32.72 -26.06
N ALA A 54 21.48 32.48 -24.97
CA ALA A 54 21.08 33.55 -24.05
C ALA A 54 22.06 33.53 -22.86
N ASP A 55 22.79 34.64 -22.67
CA ASP A 55 23.56 34.87 -21.44
C ASP A 55 22.59 34.89 -20.26
N SER A 56 22.71 33.87 -19.41
CA SER A 56 21.91 33.76 -18.19
C SER A 56 22.54 34.63 -17.12
N PRO A 57 21.80 35.52 -16.44
CA PRO A 57 22.32 36.18 -15.24
C PRO A 57 22.66 35.09 -14.22
N ASP A 58 23.80 35.23 -13.55
CA ASP A 58 24.24 34.35 -12.46
C ASP A 58 23.26 34.50 -11.28
N ILE A 59 22.14 33.79 -11.37
CA ILE A 59 21.27 33.55 -10.23
C ILE A 59 22.06 32.59 -9.37
N LYS A 60 22.72 33.12 -8.34
CA LYS A 60 23.19 32.31 -7.22
C LYS A 60 21.99 31.53 -6.73
N ALA A 61 21.95 30.24 -7.11
CA ALA A 61 20.98 29.30 -6.64
C ALA A 61 21.11 29.31 -5.13
N THR A 62 20.21 30.02 -4.47
CA THR A 62 20.03 29.84 -3.03
C THR A 62 19.46 28.44 -2.97
N GLN A 63 20.33 27.46 -2.73
CA GLN A 63 19.93 26.12 -2.41
C GLN A 63 19.07 26.26 -1.16
N GLN A 64 17.77 26.40 -1.36
CA GLN A 64 16.82 26.20 -0.30
C GLN A 64 16.97 24.72 0.01
N THR A 65 17.84 24.42 0.97
CA THR A 65 17.88 23.13 1.62
C THR A 65 16.48 22.95 2.19
N GLN A 66 15.60 22.33 1.39
CA GLN A 66 14.44 21.64 1.92
C GLN A 66 15.03 20.69 2.95
N SER A 67 14.94 21.10 4.21
CA SER A 67 15.17 20.24 5.36
C SER A 67 14.26 19.05 5.09
N ARG A 68 14.85 17.95 4.60
CA ARG A 68 14.18 16.66 4.57
C ARG A 68 13.88 16.41 6.04
N ASP A 69 12.64 16.61 6.42
CA ASP A 69 12.16 16.21 7.72
C ASP A 69 12.49 14.71 7.82
N THR A 70 13.47 14.38 8.66
CA THR A 70 13.98 13.02 8.78
C THR A 70 12.87 12.22 9.44
N GLN A 71 11.99 11.64 8.61
CA GLN A 71 10.91 10.82 9.11
C GLN A 71 11.54 9.66 9.90
N PRO A 72 11.13 9.44 11.15
CA PRO A 72 11.69 8.35 11.96
C PRO A 72 11.46 7.00 11.27
N ASP A 73 12.50 6.17 11.29
CA ASP A 73 12.42 4.77 10.86
C ASP A 73 11.67 3.96 11.92
N TYR A 74 10.40 3.66 11.66
CA TYR A 74 9.56 2.91 12.58
C TYR A 74 9.73 1.42 12.37
N LYS A 75 9.85 0.68 13.48
CA LYS A 75 9.87 -0.78 13.50
C LYS A 75 8.80 -1.28 14.45
N VAL A 76 7.97 -2.20 13.98
CA VAL A 76 6.95 -2.88 14.78
C VAL A 76 7.29 -4.37 14.85
N SER A 77 7.20 -4.93 16.05
CA SER A 77 7.40 -6.35 16.31
C SER A 77 6.25 -6.89 17.15
N ILE A 78 5.85 -8.13 16.87
CA ILE A 78 4.89 -8.84 17.70
C ILE A 78 5.68 -9.46 18.86
N THR A 79 5.29 -9.14 20.09
CA THR A 79 5.91 -9.64 21.31
C THR A 79 5.20 -10.87 21.85
N SER A 80 3.94 -11.08 21.48
CA SER A 80 3.17 -12.25 21.84
C SER A 80 2.02 -12.48 20.84
N PRO A 81 1.69 -13.72 20.47
CA PRO A 81 2.44 -14.93 20.81
C PRO A 81 3.76 -15.01 20.02
N GLU A 82 4.64 -15.92 20.43
CA GLU A 82 5.87 -16.22 19.69
C GLU A 82 5.54 -16.76 18.29
N PRO A 83 6.45 -16.62 17.30
CA PRO A 83 6.29 -17.28 16.00
C PRO A 83 6.03 -18.77 16.19
N GLU A 84 5.06 -19.31 15.45
CA GLU A 84 4.67 -20.73 15.47
C GLU A 84 4.15 -21.24 16.82
N ALA A 85 3.75 -20.33 17.72
CA ALA A 85 3.20 -20.71 19.01
C ALA A 85 1.96 -21.59 18.88
N THR A 86 1.89 -22.61 19.74
CA THR A 86 0.73 -23.48 19.86
C THR A 86 -0.13 -23.05 21.06
N ILE A 87 -1.36 -22.64 20.78
CA ILE A 87 -2.32 -22.17 21.79
C ILE A 87 -3.40 -23.24 21.92
N ARG A 88 -3.73 -23.63 23.15
CA ARG A 88 -4.87 -24.53 23.46
C ARG A 88 -5.96 -23.74 24.14
N ASN A 89 -7.07 -23.51 23.44
CA ASN A 89 -8.21 -22.81 24.01
C ASN A 89 -9.50 -23.22 23.29
N ASN A 90 -10.42 -23.89 24.01
CA ASN A 90 -11.66 -24.41 23.46
C ASN A 90 -12.63 -23.33 22.95
N ASN A 91 -12.52 -22.11 23.48
CA ASN A 91 -13.35 -20.96 23.10
C ASN A 91 -12.70 -20.13 21.98
N GLY A 92 -11.53 -20.54 21.50
CA GLY A 92 -10.74 -19.79 20.52
C GLY A 92 -10.32 -18.40 21.02
N GLN A 93 -9.97 -18.31 22.31
CA GLN A 93 -9.59 -17.05 22.96
C GLN A 93 -8.08 -16.96 23.14
N PHE A 94 -7.49 -15.87 22.66
CA PHE A 94 -6.08 -15.52 22.87
C PHE A 94 -5.84 -14.04 22.60
N SER A 95 -4.62 -13.57 22.88
CA SER A 95 -4.23 -12.18 22.62
C SER A 95 -2.97 -12.09 21.76
N ILE A 96 -2.95 -11.12 20.86
CA ILE A 96 -1.77 -10.71 20.09
C ILE A 96 -1.33 -9.35 20.61
N THR A 97 -0.04 -9.19 20.90
CA THR A 97 0.56 -7.96 21.41
C THR A 97 1.72 -7.55 20.52
N ALA A 98 1.79 -6.27 20.16
CA ALA A 98 2.90 -5.68 19.45
C ALA A 98 3.57 -4.56 20.24
N ALA A 99 4.83 -4.32 19.92
CA ALA A 99 5.62 -3.19 20.38
C ALA A 99 6.19 -2.44 19.17
N THR A 100 6.45 -1.14 19.35
CA THR A 100 7.01 -0.29 18.29
C THR A 100 8.18 0.51 18.82
N THR A 101 9.21 0.66 18.00
CA THR A 101 10.38 1.50 18.26
C THR A 101 10.70 2.35 17.03
N PRO A 102 10.87 3.68 17.15
CA PRO A 102 10.55 4.51 18.32
C PRO A 102 9.03 4.64 18.55
N ALA A 103 8.64 5.35 19.61
CA ALA A 103 7.24 5.68 19.84
C ALA A 103 6.65 6.45 18.65
N PHE A 104 5.41 6.15 18.29
CA PHE A 104 4.73 6.73 17.14
C PHE A 104 3.39 7.35 17.55
N ARG A 105 2.85 8.22 16.68
CA ARG A 105 1.51 8.77 16.82
C ARG A 105 0.61 8.14 15.77
N GLY A 106 -0.36 7.34 16.21
CA GLY A 106 -1.21 6.60 15.29
C GLY A 106 -1.94 5.46 15.97
N ARG A 107 -2.22 4.40 15.20
CA ARG A 107 -2.92 3.21 15.65
C ARG A 107 -2.23 1.95 15.13
N TYR A 108 -2.42 0.84 15.82
CA TYR A 108 -2.08 -0.49 15.35
C TYR A 108 -3.25 -1.06 14.58
N ARG A 109 -2.98 -1.74 13.46
CA ARG A 109 -3.95 -2.48 12.66
C ARG A 109 -3.51 -3.94 12.60
N LEU A 110 -4.39 -4.84 13.05
CA LEU A 110 -4.20 -6.28 12.96
C LEU A 110 -4.82 -6.80 11.67
N THR A 111 -4.03 -7.51 10.88
CA THR A 111 -4.50 -8.38 9.80
C THR A 111 -4.40 -9.83 10.26
N PHE A 112 -5.48 -10.57 10.15
CA PHE A 112 -5.59 -11.98 10.57
C PHE A 112 -6.20 -12.78 9.42
N ASP A 113 -5.53 -13.84 8.99
CA ASP A 113 -5.86 -14.65 7.81
C ASP A 113 -6.13 -13.82 6.55
N GLY A 114 -5.30 -12.81 6.32
CA GLY A 114 -5.41 -11.90 5.18
C GLY A 114 -6.52 -10.86 5.28
N GLN A 115 -7.32 -10.85 6.36
CA GLN A 115 -8.41 -9.89 6.56
C GLN A 115 -8.02 -8.84 7.61
N PRO A 116 -8.14 -7.52 7.31
CA PRO A 116 -7.95 -6.47 8.30
C PRO A 116 -9.04 -6.59 9.35
N THR A 117 -8.68 -7.07 10.54
CA THR A 117 -9.67 -7.52 11.51
C THR A 117 -9.97 -6.44 12.54
N ARG A 118 -8.95 -5.77 13.11
CA ARG A 118 -9.14 -4.80 14.21
C ARG A 118 -8.12 -3.66 14.16
N ILE A 119 -8.48 -2.52 14.74
CA ILE A 119 -7.60 -1.36 14.92
C ILE A 119 -7.70 -0.89 16.38
N ASN A 120 -6.57 -0.56 17.02
CA ASN A 120 -6.55 0.03 18.36
C ASN A 120 -5.32 0.94 18.56
N SER A 121 -5.21 1.57 19.72
CA SER A 121 -4.04 2.38 20.11
C SER A 121 -3.03 1.64 20.98
N SER A 122 -3.42 0.56 21.66
CA SER A 122 -2.57 -0.12 22.65
C SER A 122 -1.62 -1.16 22.06
N GLY A 123 -1.87 -1.64 20.84
CA GLY A 123 -1.11 -2.74 20.25
C GLY A 123 -1.47 -4.12 20.82
N LYS A 124 -2.47 -4.21 21.70
CA LYS A 124 -2.97 -5.48 22.26
C LYS A 124 -4.36 -5.83 21.74
N PHE A 125 -4.46 -6.91 21.00
CA PHE A 125 -5.69 -7.42 20.39
C PHE A 125 -6.14 -8.68 21.10
N ASN A 126 -7.35 -8.68 21.67
CA ASN A 126 -7.96 -9.89 22.22
C ASN A 126 -8.89 -10.48 21.16
N LEU A 127 -8.65 -11.74 20.79
CA LEU A 127 -9.45 -12.48 19.81
C LEU A 127 -10.26 -13.55 20.55
N THR A 128 -11.45 -13.84 20.02
CA THR A 128 -12.38 -14.81 20.57
C THR A 128 -13.11 -15.49 19.43
N GLY A 129 -13.49 -16.76 19.59
CA GLY A 129 -14.23 -17.50 18.56
C GLY A 129 -13.40 -17.82 17.31
N ILE A 130 -12.07 -17.80 17.43
CA ILE A 130 -11.18 -18.26 16.35
C ILE A 130 -11.26 -19.78 16.27
N ASN A 131 -11.40 -20.32 15.06
CA ASN A 131 -11.46 -21.76 14.83
C ASN A 131 -10.10 -22.42 15.11
N ARG A 132 -10.08 -23.72 15.38
CA ARG A 132 -8.82 -24.48 15.44
C ARG A 132 -8.09 -24.45 14.09
N GLY A 133 -6.77 -24.56 14.11
CA GLY A 133 -5.94 -24.65 12.90
C GLY A 133 -4.74 -23.72 12.92
N ALA A 134 -4.08 -23.63 11.76
CA ALA A 134 -3.01 -22.66 11.52
C ALA A 134 -3.62 -21.32 11.12
N HIS A 135 -3.13 -20.24 11.71
CA HIS A 135 -3.56 -18.88 11.41
C HIS A 135 -2.37 -17.99 11.15
N THR A 136 -2.52 -17.12 10.16
CA THR A 136 -1.47 -16.15 9.80
C THR A 136 -1.87 -14.75 10.21
N TYR A 137 -0.92 -13.96 10.68
CA TYR A 137 -1.20 -12.62 11.13
C TYR A 137 0.02 -11.71 11.01
N HIS A 138 -0.24 -10.42 10.88
CA HIS A 138 0.75 -9.35 10.99
C HIS A 138 0.09 -8.10 11.55
N ILE A 139 0.92 -7.19 12.04
CA ILE A 139 0.46 -5.91 12.58
C ILE A 139 1.14 -4.77 11.81
N ASP A 140 0.31 -3.85 11.33
CA ASP A 140 0.75 -2.57 10.81
C ASP A 140 0.63 -1.50 11.88
N ILE A 141 1.52 -0.53 11.87
CA ILE A 141 1.28 0.77 12.48
C ILE A 141 0.87 1.77 11.41
N ILE A 142 -0.24 2.47 11.66
CA ILE A 142 -0.82 3.43 10.73
C ILE A 142 -0.88 4.82 11.38
N ASP A 143 -0.67 5.87 10.59
CA ASP A 143 -0.86 7.23 11.05
C ASP A 143 -2.36 7.58 11.21
N ASN A 144 -2.64 8.80 11.66
CA ASN A 144 -4.01 9.29 11.83
C ASN A 144 -4.78 9.44 10.50
N LYS A 145 -4.07 9.48 9.37
CA LYS A 145 -4.64 9.56 8.01
C LYS A 145 -4.82 8.16 7.38
N GLY A 146 -4.42 7.09 8.07
CA GLY A 146 -4.50 5.72 7.59
C GLY A 146 -3.29 5.24 6.77
N LYS A 147 -2.26 6.07 6.60
CA LYS A 147 -1.01 5.68 5.92
C LYS A 147 -0.26 4.67 6.80
N THR A 148 0.19 3.57 6.20
CA THR A 148 1.04 2.60 6.89
C THR A 148 2.45 3.17 7.08
N LEU A 149 2.91 3.20 8.33
CA LEU A 149 4.22 3.70 8.74
C LEU A 149 5.27 2.58 8.78
N ALA A 150 4.86 1.38 9.24
CA ALA A 150 5.66 0.17 9.24
C ALA A 150 4.75 -1.06 9.40
N SER A 151 5.26 -2.23 9.02
CA SER A 151 4.58 -3.52 9.12
C SER A 151 5.50 -4.54 9.79
N SER A 152 4.92 -5.40 10.62
CA SER A 152 5.65 -6.51 11.22
C SER A 152 5.90 -7.60 10.17
N PRO A 153 6.86 -8.51 10.41
CA PRO A 153 6.87 -9.78 9.70
C PRO A 153 5.54 -10.51 9.88
N GLN A 154 5.16 -11.29 8.87
CA GLN A 154 4.04 -12.22 9.00
C GLN A 154 4.44 -13.39 9.89
N GLN A 155 3.56 -13.74 10.82
CA GLN A 155 3.72 -14.86 11.73
C GLN A 155 2.57 -15.85 11.60
N THR A 156 2.85 -17.08 11.99
CA THR A 156 1.86 -18.16 12.07
C THR A 156 1.68 -18.56 13.53
N LEU A 157 0.46 -18.90 13.93
CA LEU A 157 0.17 -19.58 15.19
C LEU A 157 -0.70 -20.81 14.92
N TYR A 158 -0.74 -21.73 15.88
CA TYR A 158 -1.54 -22.94 15.82
C TYR A 158 -2.53 -22.98 16.98
N LEU A 159 -3.83 -22.94 16.69
CA LEU A 159 -4.87 -23.02 17.69
C LEU A 159 -5.44 -24.44 17.77
N HIS A 160 -5.44 -25.02 18.96
CA HIS A 160 -6.04 -26.30 19.28
C HIS A 160 -7.28 -26.12 20.15
N GLN A 161 -8.33 -26.85 19.79
CA GLN A 161 -9.58 -26.97 20.55
C GLN A 161 -9.84 -28.45 20.83
N ALA A 162 -10.32 -28.77 22.03
CA ALA A 162 -10.78 -30.11 22.35
C ALA A 162 -12.02 -30.47 21.50
N SER A 163 -12.09 -31.72 21.07
CA SER A 163 -13.27 -32.27 20.41
C SER A 163 -14.31 -32.68 21.46
N VAL A 164 -15.59 -32.51 21.14
CA VAL A 164 -16.70 -32.91 22.03
C VAL A 164 -16.95 -34.43 22.01
N PHE A 165 -16.22 -35.20 21.19
CA PHE A 165 -16.29 -36.66 21.18
C PHE A 165 -15.34 -37.29 22.22
N ILE A 166 -15.70 -37.22 23.50
CA ILE A 166 -15.13 -38.10 24.53
C ILE A 166 -16.26 -39.03 24.98
N ASN A 167 -16.29 -40.23 24.41
CA ASN A 167 -17.10 -41.32 24.95
C ASN A 167 -16.34 -41.90 26.14
N ASN A 168 -16.70 -41.49 27.36
CA ASN A 168 -16.39 -42.28 28.55
C ASN A 168 -17.39 -43.45 28.58
N ASN A 169 -16.94 -44.64 28.22
CA ASN A 169 -17.63 -45.89 28.50
C ASN A 169 -17.03 -46.49 29.76
#